data_AF-A0A3C0JQA6-F1
#
_entry.id   AF-A0A3C0JQA6-F1
#
_cell.length_a   1.000
_cell.length_b   1.000
_cell.length_c   1.000
_cell.angle_alpha   90.00
_cell.angle_beta   90.00
_cell.angle_gamma   90.00
#
_symmetry.space_group_name_H-M   'P 1'
#
loop_
_entity.id
_entity.type
_entity.pdbx_description
1 polymer ?
#
loop_
_entity_poly.entity_id
_entity_poly.type
_entity_poly.pdbx_seq_one_letter_code
_entity_poly.pdbx_strand_id
1 'polypeptide(L)'
;YESAHACGELGEEDAVPHLVALLEDDDTQVQLAGISALGKIGGPLAKKVLVNCAKDGDAVLEEAARTELENIEFMEDPMAFGSEI
;
A
#
# COMPACT_ATOMS: atom_id res chain seq x y z
N TYR A 1 -8.65 19.92 -11.85
CA TYR A 1 -7.65 20.20 -10.80
C TYR A 1 -6.85 18.90 -10.57
N GLU A 2 -6.37 18.27 -11.65
CA GLU A 2 -5.98 16.84 -11.67
C GLU A 2 -4.48 16.60 -11.91
N SER A 3 -3.64 17.62 -11.91
CA SER A 3 -2.21 17.47 -12.22
C SER A 3 -1.26 17.66 -11.05
N ALA A 4 -1.77 17.91 -9.83
CA ALA A 4 -0.92 18.04 -8.65
C ALA A 4 -0.68 16.70 -7.93
N HIS A 5 -1.61 15.74 -8.02
CA HIS A 5 -1.42 14.40 -7.43
C HIS A 5 -0.40 13.57 -8.22
N ALA A 6 -0.48 13.59 -9.56
CA ALA A 6 0.37 12.77 -10.42
C ALA A 6 1.89 13.05 -10.33
N CYS A 7 2.33 14.18 -9.77
CA CYS A 7 3.76 14.47 -9.62
C CYS A 7 4.37 13.91 -8.32
N GLY A 8 3.58 13.64 -7.29
CA GLY A 8 4.05 12.94 -6.08
C GLY A 8 4.24 11.45 -6.35
N GLU A 9 3.23 10.87 -7.00
CA GLU A 9 3.15 9.44 -7.33
C GLU A 9 4.37 8.95 -8.15
N LEU A 10 4.87 9.75 -9.09
CA LEU A 10 6.04 9.38 -9.90
C LEU A 10 7.33 9.17 -9.10
N GLY A 11 7.52 9.89 -7.98
CA GLY A 11 8.68 9.70 -7.10
C GLY A 11 8.48 8.55 -6.10
N GLU A 12 7.22 8.19 -5.84
CA GLU A 12 6.82 7.18 -4.88
C GLU A 12 6.74 5.78 -5.53
N GLU A 13 6.33 5.69 -6.80
CA GLU A 13 6.34 4.44 -7.58
C GLU A 13 7.76 3.85 -7.75
N ASP A 14 8.79 4.69 -7.87
CA ASP A 14 10.20 4.26 -7.91
C ASP A 14 10.69 3.65 -6.58
N ALA A 15 10.02 3.97 -5.47
CA ALA A 15 10.33 3.41 -4.16
C ALA A 15 9.68 2.03 -3.95
N VAL A 16 8.63 1.67 -4.70
CA VAL A 16 7.96 0.37 -4.63
C VAL A 16 8.92 -0.82 -4.73
N PRO A 17 9.82 -0.93 -5.73
CA PRO A 17 10.77 -2.04 -5.81
C PRO A 17 11.74 -2.11 -4.61
N HIS A 18 12.09 -0.97 -4.02
CA HIS A 18 12.92 -0.96 -2.80
C HIS A 18 12.13 -1.47 -1.59
N LEU A 19 10.84 -1.15 -1.49
CA LEU A 19 9.99 -1.65 -0.42
C LEU A 19 9.64 -3.12 -0.58
N VAL A 20 9.51 -3.62 -1.81
CA VAL A 20 9.34 -5.05 -2.09
C VAL A 20 10.51 -5.85 -1.52
N ALA A 21 11.75 -5.37 -1.68
CA ALA A 21 12.92 -6.04 -1.10
C ALA A 21 12.86 -6.12 0.44
N LEU A 22 12.21 -5.16 1.12
CA LEU A 22 12.01 -5.22 2.57
C LEU A 22 10.97 -6.27 3.00
N LEU A 23 10.04 -6.64 2.10
CA LEU A 23 9.06 -7.69 2.34
C LEU A 23 9.67 -9.09 2.24
N GLU A 24 10.77 -9.22 1.52
CA GLU A 24 11.54 -10.46 1.40
C GLU A 24 12.53 -10.67 2.55
N ASP A 25 12.60 -9.73 3.49
CA ASP A 25 13.44 -9.84 4.69
C ASP A 25 12.86 -10.86 5.68
N ASP A 26 13.73 -11.53 6.44
CA ASP A 26 13.32 -12.52 7.45
C ASP A 26 12.72 -11.86 8.70
N ASP A 27 13.00 -10.56 8.94
CA ASP A 27 12.49 -9.84 10.10
C ASP A 27 11.09 -9.28 9.86
N THR A 28 10.11 -9.76 10.63
CA THR A 28 8.71 -9.31 10.54
C THR A 28 8.56 -7.80 10.78
N GLN A 29 9.42 -7.16 11.59
CA GLN A 29 9.39 -5.70 11.76
C GLN A 29 9.79 -4.97 10.49
N VAL A 30 10.77 -5.50 9.75
CA VAL A 30 11.22 -4.95 8.45
C VAL A 30 10.14 -5.13 7.39
N GLN A 31 9.52 -6.31 7.34
CA GLN A 31 8.39 -6.57 6.46
C GLN A 31 7.22 -5.62 6.74
N LEU A 32 6.82 -5.43 8.00
CA LEU A 32 5.75 -4.50 8.39
C LEU A 32 6.07 -3.05 8.01
N ALA A 33 7.32 -2.63 8.14
CA ALA A 33 7.76 -1.30 7.70
C ALA A 33 7.60 -1.14 6.18
N GLY A 34 7.94 -2.18 5.40
CA GLY A 34 7.73 -2.23 3.96
C GLY A 34 6.24 -2.10 3.59
N ILE A 35 5.38 -2.87 4.26
CA ILE A 35 3.91 -2.84 4.07
C ILE A 35 3.35 -1.44 4.33
N SER A 36 3.70 -0.82 5.46
CA SER A 36 3.17 0.51 5.80
C SER A 36 3.68 1.61 4.87
N ALA A 37 4.91 1.50 4.38
CA ALA A 37 5.43 2.42 3.39
C ALA A 37 4.71 2.27 2.03
N LEU A 38 4.42 1.03 1.60
CA LEU A 38 3.63 0.77 0.39
C LEU A 38 2.22 1.34 0.50
N GLY A 39 1.59 1.20 1.67
CA GLY A 39 0.28 1.80 1.97
C GLY A 39 0.25 3.32 1.80
N LYS A 40 1.29 4.00 2.29
CA LYS A 40 1.41 5.46 2.19
C LYS A 40 1.69 5.96 0.77
N ILE A 41 2.51 5.22 0.02
CA ILE A 41 2.79 5.52 -1.39
C ILE A 41 1.53 5.38 -2.22
N GLY A 42 0.79 4.29 -1.99
CA GLY A 42 -0.40 3.99 -2.76
C GLY A 42 -0.13 3.69 -4.23
N GLY A 43 -1.20 3.74 -5.02
CA GLY A 43 -1.15 3.42 -6.44
C GLY A 43 -1.22 1.91 -6.76
N PRO A 44 -1.29 1.59 -8.07
CA PRO A 44 -1.64 0.25 -8.54
C PRO A 44 -0.55 -0.79 -8.24
N LEU A 45 0.72 -0.39 -8.24
CA LEU A 45 1.83 -1.28 -7.93
C LEU A 45 1.85 -1.66 -6.44
N ALA A 46 1.70 -0.68 -5.54
CA ALA A 46 1.67 -0.92 -4.10
C ALA A 46 0.48 -1.83 -3.72
N LYS A 47 -0.72 -1.56 -4.27
CA LYS A 47 -1.90 -2.42 -4.09
C LYS A 47 -1.60 -3.88 -4.46
N LYS A 48 -0.97 -4.09 -5.63
CA LYS A 48 -0.67 -5.45 -6.11
C LYS A 48 0.29 -6.19 -5.18
N VAL A 49 1.29 -5.50 -4.64
CA VAL A 49 2.24 -6.07 -3.68
C VAL A 49 1.56 -6.38 -2.34
N LEU A 50 0.79 -5.44 -1.80
CA LEU A 50 0.04 -5.63 -0.54
C LEU A 50 -0.95 -6.80 -0.62
N VAL A 51 -1.68 -6.94 -1.74
CA VAL A 51 -2.57 -8.09 -1.96
C VAL A 51 -1.81 -9.42 -1.94
N ASN A 52 -0.58 -9.44 -2.47
CA ASN A 52 0.24 -10.63 -2.46
C ASN A 52 0.75 -10.94 -1.03
N CYS A 53 1.21 -9.92 -0.30
CA CYS A 53 1.57 -10.05 1.11
C CYS A 53 0.40 -10.52 1.98
N ALA A 54 -0.81 -10.05 1.72
CA ALA A 54 -1.99 -10.50 2.45
C ALA A 54 -2.39 -11.96 2.17
N LYS A 55 -1.88 -12.56 1.09
CA LYS A 55 -2.14 -13.96 0.75
C LYS A 55 -1.05 -14.91 1.22
N ASP A 56 0.20 -14.46 1.16
CA ASP A 56 1.38 -15.28 1.46
C ASP A 56 1.90 -15.06 2.89
N GLY A 57 1.57 -13.93 3.52
CA GLY A 57 2.06 -13.54 4.83
C GLY A 57 1.32 -14.17 6.01
N ASP A 58 1.94 -14.11 7.19
CA ASP A 58 1.33 -14.44 8.47
C ASP A 58 0.13 -13.54 8.81
N ALA A 59 -0.70 -13.96 9.78
CA ALA A 59 -1.88 -13.21 10.23
C ALA A 59 -1.58 -11.72 10.57
N VAL A 60 -0.37 -11.43 11.05
CA VAL A 60 0.09 -10.06 11.36
C VAL A 60 0.33 -9.25 10.08
N LEU A 61 0.97 -9.86 9.07
CA LEU A 61 1.26 -9.22 7.79
C LEU A 61 -0.01 -9.07 6.95
N GLU A 62 -0.91 -10.06 7.03
CA GLU A 62 -2.24 -10.00 6.40
C GLU A 62 -3.04 -8.80 6.88
N GLU A 63 -3.16 -8.64 8.21
CA GLU A 63 -3.92 -7.52 8.78
C GLU A 63 -3.29 -6.18 8.41
N ALA A 64 -1.96 -6.05 8.54
CA ALA A 64 -1.26 -4.83 8.16
C ALA A 64 -1.45 -4.49 6.68
N ALA A 65 -1.32 -5.48 5.79
CA ALA A 65 -1.51 -5.28 4.35
C ALA A 65 -2.95 -4.91 3.99
N ARG A 66 -3.94 -5.50 4.68
CA ARG A 66 -5.36 -5.15 4.50
C ARG A 66 -5.65 -3.71 4.95
N THR A 67 -5.14 -3.29 6.10
CA THR A 67 -5.32 -1.92 6.60
C THR A 67 -4.74 -0.90 5.62
N GLU A 68 -3.55 -1.19 5.09
CA GLU A 68 -2.92 -0.29 4.12
C GLU A 68 -3.64 -0.30 2.76
N LEU A 69 -4.17 -1.44 2.31
CA LEU A 69 -5.03 -1.48 1.12
C LEU A 69 -6.26 -0.58 1.27
N GLU A 70 -6.92 -0.64 2.43
CA GLU A 70 -8.08 0.21 2.73
C GLU A 70 -7.70 1.70 2.76
N ASN A 71 -6.54 2.05 3.33
CA ASN A 71 -6.00 3.41 3.29
C ASN A 71 -5.79 3.90 1.85
N ILE A 72 -5.22 3.07 0.97
CA ILE A 72 -5.00 3.44 -0.43
C ILE A 72 -6.35 3.68 -1.12
N GLU A 73 -7.32 2.78 -0.94
CA GLU A 73 -8.67 2.95 -1.48
C GLU A 73 -9.35 4.23 -0.96
N PHE A 74 -9.17 4.55 0.31
CA PHE A 74 -9.70 5.77 0.92
C PHE A 74 -9.03 7.05 0.37
N MET A 75 -7.74 7.00 0.03
CA MET A 75 -7.03 8.13 -0.58
C MET A 75 -7.37 8.32 -2.05
N GLU A 76 -7.56 7.23 -2.80
CA GLU A 76 -7.93 7.27 -4.22
C GLU A 76 -9.38 7.73 -4.43
N ASP A 77 -10.30 7.32 -3.55
CA ASP A 77 -11.70 7.71 -3.64
C ASP A 77 -12.28 8.10 -2.27
N PRO A 78 -11.94 9.31 -1.76
CA PRO A 78 -12.39 9.79 -0.44
C PRO A 78 -13.91 10.02 -0.33
N MET A 79 -14.67 9.79 -1.42
CA MET A 79 -16.13 9.93 -1.48
C MET A 79 -16.88 8.58 -1.63
N ALA A 80 -16.19 7.44 -1.72
CA ALA A 80 -16.84 6.14 -1.94
C ALA A 80 -17.80 5.71 -0.79
N PHE A 81 -17.70 6.32 0.40
CA PHE A 81 -18.63 6.08 1.52
C PHE A 81 -19.94 6.91 1.48
N GLY A 82 -20.28 7.54 0.35
CA GLY A 82 -21.30 8.59 0.27
C GLY A 82 -22.63 8.29 -0.42
N SER A 83 -23.01 7.05 -0.73
CA SER A 83 -24.28 6.81 -1.48
C SER A 83 -25.11 5.60 -1.06
N GLU A 84 -25.16 5.25 0.22
CA GLU A 84 -26.15 4.28 0.73
C GLU A 84 -26.81 4.78 2.02
N ILE A 85 -27.67 5.80 1.89
CA ILE A 85 -28.86 6.02 2.73
C ILE A 85 -30.04 6.52 1.89
#